data_AF-A0A0M3KD49-F1
#
_entry.id   AF-A0A0M3KD49-F1
#
_cell.length_a   1.000
_cell.length_b   1.000
_cell.length_c   1.000
_cell.angle_alpha   90.00
_cell.angle_beta   90.00
_cell.angle_gamma   90.00
#
_symmetry.space_group_name_H-M   'P 1'
#
loop_
_entity.id
_entity.type
_entity.pdbx_description
1 polymer ?
#
loop_
_entity_poly.entity_id
_entity_poly.type
_entity_poly.pdbx_seq_one_letter_code
_entity_poly.pdbx_strand_id
1 'polypeptide(L)'
;LCTHILYAFASIDESNFTIVPFDENDVSNEWSKIGMYERVNRLKKIDPQLKTLISIGGWSFGTKIFQQTSSNETNRSKFISSAIDFVRFHNFDGIDIDWEYPNGTEDINSFTLLMKELRRAISMECLDTTRKDRLLLTVAVSASRKTIKTGYNIPELAKYVTQKYLPDIKIVTET
;
A
#
# COMPACT_ATOMS: atom_id res chain seq x y z
N LEU A 1 18.30 2.75 -13.16
CA LEU A 1 18.01 3.56 -11.96
C LEU A 1 16.63 3.10 -11.45
N CYS A 2 16.56 1.95 -10.76
CA CYS A 2 15.34 1.29 -10.24
C CYS A 2 14.31 0.81 -11.26
N THR A 3 13.63 -0.29 -10.92
CA THR A 3 12.49 -0.83 -11.68
C THR A 3 11.16 -0.47 -11.04
N HIS A 4 11.17 -0.14 -9.74
CA HIS A 4 10.01 0.20 -8.95
C HIS A 4 10.32 1.42 -8.06
N ILE A 5 9.36 2.33 -7.96
CA ILE A 5 9.37 3.44 -6.99
C ILE A 5 8.18 3.24 -6.04
N LEU A 6 8.46 3.21 -4.74
CA LEU A 6 7.45 3.20 -3.69
C LEU A 6 7.37 4.63 -3.12
N TYR A 7 6.25 5.31 -3.35
CA TYR A 7 5.98 6.62 -2.77
C TYR A 7 5.56 6.45 -1.32
N ALA A 8 6.28 7.07 -0.40
CA ALA A 8 6.08 6.97 1.04
C ALA A 8 5.74 8.39 1.57
N PHE A 9 4.52 8.66 2.05
CA PHE A 9 3.41 7.73 2.28
C PHE A 9 2.05 8.35 1.91
N ALA A 10 1.01 7.52 1.80
CA ALA A 10 -0.37 7.91 2.02
C ALA A 10 -0.81 7.51 3.45
N SER A 11 -1.93 8.06 3.92
CA SER A 11 -2.46 7.84 5.27
C SER A 11 -3.84 7.16 5.24
N ILE A 12 -4.41 6.90 6.41
CA ILE A 12 -5.77 6.38 6.59
C ILE A 12 -6.52 7.37 7.50
N ASP A 13 -7.71 7.79 7.08
CA ASP A 13 -8.61 8.59 7.90
C ASP A 13 -9.16 7.72 9.04
N GLU A 14 -8.80 8.08 10.28
CA GLU A 14 -9.20 7.35 11.49
C GLU A 14 -10.72 7.29 11.71
N SER A 15 -11.48 8.22 11.11
CA SER A 15 -12.93 8.32 11.32
C SER A 15 -13.74 7.32 10.48
N ASN A 16 -13.22 6.95 9.30
CA ASN A 16 -13.95 6.14 8.33
C ASN A 16 -13.14 4.97 7.74
N PHE A 17 -11.85 4.87 8.07
CA PHE A 17 -10.90 3.85 7.61
C PHE A 17 -10.70 3.82 6.09
N THR A 18 -10.76 4.99 5.45
CA THR A 18 -10.45 5.14 4.02
C THR A 18 -9.07 5.75 3.82
N ILE A 19 -8.41 5.41 2.71
CA ILE A 19 -7.11 5.99 2.37
C ILE A 19 -7.26 7.49 2.06
N VAL A 20 -6.29 8.28 2.48
CA VAL A 20 -6.21 9.72 2.19
C VAL A 20 -4.76 10.10 1.84
N PRO A 21 -4.53 11.20 1.09
CA PRO A 21 -3.19 11.74 0.92
C PRO A 21 -2.56 12.09 2.27
N PHE A 22 -1.23 12.04 2.36
CA PHE A 22 -0.54 12.43 3.59
C PHE A 22 -0.48 13.96 3.71
N ASP A 23 -0.16 14.64 2.60
CA ASP A 23 -0.13 16.10 2.51
C ASP A 23 -1.01 16.61 1.35
N GLU A 24 -1.50 17.84 1.45
CA GLU A 24 -2.27 18.46 0.38
C GLU A 24 -1.47 18.66 -0.92
N ASN A 25 -0.14 18.79 -0.82
CA ASN A 25 0.77 18.96 -1.96
C ASN A 25 1.03 17.65 -2.71
N ASP A 26 0.65 16.51 -2.13
CA ASP A 26 0.72 15.21 -2.81
C ASP A 26 -0.22 15.18 -4.02
N VAL A 27 -1.39 15.83 -3.91
CA VAL A 27 -2.44 15.85 -4.92
C VAL A 27 -2.38 17.10 -5.78
N SER A 28 -2.68 16.96 -7.07
CA SER A 28 -2.79 18.10 -7.99
C SER A 28 -4.01 18.94 -7.62
N ASN A 29 -3.78 20.20 -7.26
CA ASN A 29 -4.81 21.15 -6.86
C ASN A 29 -4.47 22.57 -7.38
N GLU A 30 -5.28 23.56 -7.03
CA GLU A 30 -5.07 24.94 -7.50
C GLU A 30 -3.74 25.56 -7.07
N TRP A 31 -3.19 25.14 -5.94
CA TRP A 31 -1.92 25.61 -5.41
C TRP A 31 -0.73 24.83 -5.97
N SER A 32 -0.75 23.50 -5.83
CA SER A 32 0.34 22.63 -6.27
C SER A 32 0.47 22.59 -7.81
N LYS A 33 -0.63 22.85 -8.53
CA LYS A 33 -0.85 22.64 -9.97
C LYS A 33 -0.65 21.19 -10.42
N ILE A 34 0.50 20.61 -10.10
CA ILE A 34 0.86 19.21 -10.30
C ILE A 34 1.40 18.71 -8.96
N GLY A 35 0.61 17.88 -8.27
CA GLY A 35 0.98 17.28 -6.99
C GLY A 35 2.10 16.25 -7.13
N MET A 36 2.70 15.89 -6.01
CA MET A 36 3.85 14.98 -5.98
C MET A 36 3.54 13.59 -6.53
N TYR A 37 2.34 13.03 -6.30
CA TYR A 37 1.94 11.75 -6.88
C TYR A 37 1.99 11.79 -8.41
N GLU A 38 1.48 12.86 -9.01
CA GLU A 38 1.50 13.00 -10.46
C GLU A 38 2.93 13.17 -10.99
N ARG A 39 3.78 13.93 -10.29
CA ARG A 39 5.18 14.11 -10.66
C ARG A 39 5.93 12.78 -10.70
N VAL A 40 5.74 11.92 -9.69
CA VAL A 40 6.35 10.58 -9.66
C VAL A 40 5.76 9.69 -10.77
N ASN A 41 4.44 9.68 -10.95
CA ASN A 41 3.81 8.86 -11.97
C ASN A 41 4.14 9.29 -13.41
N ARG A 42 4.51 10.56 -13.63
CA ARG A 42 5.01 11.06 -14.93
C ARG A 42 6.37 10.49 -15.30
N LEU A 43 7.17 9.98 -14.36
CA LEU A 43 8.44 9.30 -14.68
C LEU A 43 8.22 8.07 -15.58
N LYS A 44 7.04 7.45 -15.52
CA LYS A 44 6.66 6.34 -16.43
C LYS A 44 6.58 6.75 -17.90
N LYS A 45 6.51 8.05 -18.21
CA LYS A 45 6.63 8.54 -19.60
C LYS A 45 8.06 8.48 -20.13
N ILE A 46 9.04 8.53 -19.23
CA ILE A 46 10.47 8.44 -19.56
C ILE A 46 10.89 6.97 -19.61
N ASP A 47 10.43 6.17 -18.64
CA ASP A 47 10.63 4.73 -18.60
C ASP A 47 9.28 4.00 -18.50
N PRO A 48 8.71 3.53 -19.63
CA PRO A 48 7.44 2.82 -19.64
C PRO A 48 7.43 1.48 -18.87
N GLN A 49 8.60 0.94 -18.50
CA GLN A 49 8.69 -0.29 -17.71
C GLN A 49 8.67 -0.01 -16.20
N LEU A 50 8.92 1.24 -15.80
CA LEU A 50 8.89 1.66 -14.40
C LEU A 50 7.51 1.42 -13.80
N LYS A 51 7.49 0.83 -12.60
CA LYS A 51 6.28 0.67 -11.79
C LYS A 51 6.33 1.59 -10.58
N THR A 52 5.19 2.18 -10.24
CA THR A 52 5.04 3.07 -9.09
C THR A 52 4.01 2.51 -8.13
N LEU A 53 4.30 2.46 -6.83
CA LEU A 53 3.38 2.00 -5.80
C LEU A 53 3.19 3.10 -4.76
N ILE A 54 2.01 3.17 -4.15
CA ILE A 54 1.79 4.00 -2.95
C ILE A 54 2.00 3.14 -1.71
N SER A 55 2.79 3.64 -0.76
CA SER A 55 3.05 2.99 0.52
C SER A 55 2.15 3.61 1.59
N ILE A 56 1.53 2.79 2.42
CA ILE A 56 0.61 3.22 3.48
C ILE A 56 1.17 2.74 4.80
N GLY A 57 1.40 3.66 5.74
CA GLY A 57 1.97 3.34 7.05
C GLY A 57 3.29 4.05 7.33
N GLY A 58 4.29 3.27 7.73
CA GLY A 58 5.61 3.72 8.18
C GLY A 58 5.67 4.02 9.67
N TRP A 59 6.88 4.16 10.21
CA TRP A 59 7.14 4.36 11.64
C TRP A 59 6.27 5.46 12.30
N SER A 60 6.16 6.64 11.66
CA SER A 60 5.41 7.78 12.21
C SER A 60 3.89 7.58 12.23
N PHE A 61 3.36 6.63 11.46
CA PHE A 61 1.94 6.30 11.41
C PHE A 61 1.48 5.53 12.66
N GLY A 62 2.40 4.83 13.32
CA GLY A 62 2.11 3.98 14.47
C GLY A 62 1.25 2.76 14.12
N THR A 63 0.75 2.07 15.15
CA THR A 63 0.06 0.77 14.98
C THR A 63 -1.45 0.83 15.15
N LYS A 64 -1.95 1.78 15.93
CA LYS A 64 -3.36 1.82 16.37
C LYS A 64 -4.35 1.89 15.20
N ILE A 65 -4.05 2.72 14.20
CA ILE A 65 -4.92 2.89 13.03
C ILE A 65 -4.99 1.59 12.23
N PHE A 66 -3.86 0.89 12.05
CA PHE A 66 -3.86 -0.42 11.41
C PHE A 66 -4.61 -1.49 12.21
N GLN A 67 -4.48 -1.48 13.55
CA GLN A 67 -5.25 -2.38 14.41
C GLN A 67 -6.76 -2.16 14.21
N GLN A 68 -7.21 -0.90 14.25
CA GLN A 68 -8.64 -0.57 14.05
C GLN A 68 -9.12 -0.88 12.63
N THR A 69 -8.31 -0.55 11.62
CA THR A 69 -8.62 -0.82 10.21
C THR A 69 -8.73 -2.32 9.94
N SER A 70 -7.85 -3.13 10.52
CA SER A 70 -7.81 -4.59 10.31
C SER A 70 -8.78 -5.39 11.20
N SER A 71 -9.26 -4.79 12.30
CA SER A 71 -10.01 -5.47 13.37
C SER A 71 -11.29 -6.21 12.93
N ASN A 72 -11.98 -5.73 11.91
CA ASN A 72 -13.24 -6.33 11.44
C ASN A 72 -13.43 -6.18 9.93
N GLU A 73 -14.33 -7.00 9.38
CA GLU A 73 -14.60 -7.08 7.93
C GLU A 73 -15.07 -5.76 7.33
N THR A 74 -15.93 -5.02 8.04
CA THR A 74 -16.46 -3.72 7.56
C THR A 74 -15.34 -2.71 7.36
N ASN A 75 -14.44 -2.56 8.34
CA ASN A 75 -13.33 -1.61 8.26
C ASN A 75 -12.32 -2.03 7.18
N ARG A 76 -11.99 -3.32 7.11
CA ARG A 76 -11.11 -3.85 6.04
C ARG A 76 -11.71 -3.59 4.66
N SER A 77 -13.00 -3.85 4.47
CA SER A 77 -13.69 -3.64 3.20
C SER A 77 -13.67 -2.17 2.75
N LYS A 78 -13.93 -1.23 3.67
CA LYS A 78 -13.82 0.22 3.40
C LYS A 78 -12.41 0.63 2.98
N PHE A 79 -11.41 0.21 3.74
CA PHE A 79 -10.01 0.47 3.42
C PHE A 79 -9.62 -0.11 2.06
N ILE A 80 -9.90 -1.39 1.83
CA ILE A 80 -9.55 -2.10 0.59
C ILE A 80 -10.18 -1.43 -0.63
N SER A 81 -11.46 -1.09 -0.56
CA SER A 81 -12.18 -0.48 -1.68
C SER A 81 -11.62 0.90 -1.99
N SER A 82 -11.46 1.74 -0.96
CA SER A 82 -10.88 3.09 -1.14
C SER A 82 -9.41 3.05 -1.60
N ALA A 83 -8.60 2.10 -1.14
CA ALA A 83 -7.21 1.93 -1.56
C ALA A 83 -7.08 1.59 -3.05
N ILE A 84 -7.95 0.72 -3.57
CA ILE A 84 -7.98 0.37 -5.00
C ILE A 84 -8.39 1.60 -5.82
N ASP A 85 -9.47 2.29 -5.42
CA ASP A 85 -9.94 3.50 -6.10
C ASP A 85 -8.87 4.59 -6.13
N PHE A 86 -8.21 4.84 -5.00
CA PHE A 86 -7.16 5.83 -4.84
C PHE A 86 -5.96 5.54 -5.76
N VAL A 87 -5.47 4.29 -5.77
CA VAL A 87 -4.34 3.89 -6.61
C VAL A 87 -4.66 4.03 -8.09
N ARG A 88 -5.88 3.67 -8.51
CA ARG A 88 -6.31 3.84 -9.90
C ARG A 88 -6.49 5.30 -10.27
N PHE A 89 -7.07 6.11 -9.38
CA PHE A 89 -7.29 7.53 -9.58
C PHE A 89 -5.96 8.30 -9.74
N HIS A 90 -4.98 8.02 -8.88
CA HIS A 90 -3.67 8.67 -8.94
C HIS A 90 -2.68 8.02 -9.92
N ASN A 91 -3.10 6.99 -10.67
CA ASN A 91 -2.30 6.29 -11.68
C ASN A 91 -1.07 5.54 -11.13
N PHE A 92 -1.18 4.99 -9.93
CA PHE A 92 -0.22 4.04 -9.37
C PHE A 92 -0.46 2.61 -9.91
N ASP A 93 0.59 1.80 -9.91
CA ASP A 93 0.59 0.41 -10.37
C ASP A 93 0.43 -0.60 -9.21
N GLY A 94 0.37 -0.13 -7.96
CA GLY A 94 0.17 -1.01 -6.81
C GLY A 94 0.12 -0.32 -5.47
N ILE A 95 -0.08 -1.16 -4.45
CA ILE A 95 -0.20 -0.81 -3.04
C ILE A 95 0.94 -1.49 -2.28
N ASP A 96 1.62 -0.75 -1.42
CA ASP A 96 2.56 -1.26 -0.43
C ASP A 96 2.01 -1.01 0.97
N ILE A 97 2.01 -2.04 1.82
CA ILE A 97 1.56 -1.92 3.21
C ILE A 97 2.79 -1.95 4.13
N ASP A 98 2.96 -0.90 4.93
CA ASP A 98 4.08 -0.73 5.85
C ASP A 98 3.57 -0.57 7.29
N TRP A 99 2.97 -1.64 7.84
CA TRP A 99 2.58 -1.66 9.25
C TRP A 99 3.80 -1.98 10.12
N GLU A 100 4.25 -0.97 10.88
CA GLU A 100 5.38 -1.06 11.80
C GLU A 100 4.99 -1.05 13.31
N TYR A 101 4.74 -2.18 13.98
CA TYR A 101 4.58 -3.53 13.46
C TYR A 101 3.34 -4.19 14.09
N PRO A 102 2.68 -5.12 13.39
CA PRO A 102 1.71 -6.01 14.04
C PRO A 102 2.40 -6.77 15.17
N ASN A 103 1.71 -6.97 16.30
CA ASN A 103 2.28 -7.70 17.43
C ASN A 103 1.22 -8.46 18.24
N GLY A 104 1.40 -9.77 18.34
CA GLY A 104 0.49 -10.68 19.04
C GLY A 104 -0.47 -11.37 18.08
N THR A 105 -1.18 -12.37 18.61
CA THR A 105 -2.02 -13.27 17.79
C THR A 105 -3.14 -12.55 17.04
N GLU A 106 -3.75 -11.54 17.67
CA GLU A 106 -4.83 -10.77 17.05
C GLU A 106 -4.34 -10.00 15.83
N ASP A 107 -3.28 -9.20 15.99
CA ASP A 107 -2.66 -8.44 14.90
C ASP A 107 -2.15 -9.34 13.78
N ILE A 108 -1.53 -10.49 14.10
CA ILE A 108 -1.09 -11.47 13.10
C ILE A 108 -2.28 -11.92 12.24
N ASN A 109 -3.38 -12.29 12.89
CA ASN A 109 -4.56 -12.82 12.20
C ASN A 109 -5.27 -11.73 11.39
N SER A 110 -5.45 -10.54 11.96
CA SER A 110 -6.13 -9.42 11.29
C SER A 110 -5.30 -8.90 10.11
N PHE A 111 -3.98 -8.81 10.25
CA PHE A 111 -3.08 -8.41 9.17
C PHE A 111 -3.10 -9.45 8.03
N THR A 112 -3.07 -10.74 8.37
CA THR A 112 -3.15 -11.82 7.38
C THR A 112 -4.48 -11.78 6.61
N LEU A 113 -5.60 -11.56 7.32
CA LEU A 113 -6.91 -11.41 6.69
C LEU A 113 -6.97 -10.18 5.78
N LEU A 114 -6.43 -9.04 6.23
CA LEU A 114 -6.34 -7.83 5.41
C LEU A 114 -5.60 -8.08 4.09
N MET A 115 -4.42 -8.72 4.14
CA MET A 115 -3.64 -9.00 2.94
C MET A 115 -4.34 -9.99 2.00
N LYS A 116 -5.01 -11.00 2.56
CA LYS A 116 -5.82 -11.96 1.80
C LYS A 116 -6.97 -11.27 1.07
N GLU A 117 -7.74 -10.46 1.78
CA GLU A 117 -8.91 -9.76 1.23
C GLU A 117 -8.50 -8.71 0.21
N LEU A 118 -7.41 -7.96 0.46
CA LEU A 118 -6.86 -6.99 -0.48
C LEU A 118 -6.39 -7.67 -1.77
N ARG A 119 -5.67 -8.79 -1.70
CA ARG A 119 -5.29 -9.57 -2.89
C ARG A 119 -6.53 -10.08 -3.66
N ARG A 120 -7.56 -10.53 -2.95
CA ARG A 120 -8.81 -10.99 -3.57
C ARG A 120 -9.48 -9.84 -4.33
N ALA A 121 -9.62 -8.68 -3.69
CA ALA A 121 -10.25 -7.50 -4.30
C ALA A 121 -9.47 -7.01 -5.53
N ILE A 122 -8.14 -6.92 -5.46
CA ILE A 122 -7.28 -6.61 -6.62
C ILE A 122 -7.50 -7.61 -7.76
N SER A 123 -7.63 -8.90 -7.44
CA SER A 123 -7.85 -9.93 -8.46
C SER A 123 -9.21 -9.79 -9.12
N MET A 124 -10.25 -9.41 -8.36
CA MET A 124 -11.58 -9.16 -8.90
C MET A 124 -11.65 -7.89 -9.74
N GLU A 125 -11.05 -6.79 -9.28
CA GLU A 125 -11.00 -5.52 -10.02
C GLU A 125 -10.38 -5.70 -11.41
N CYS A 126 -9.29 -6.47 -11.49
CA CYS A 126 -8.61 -6.78 -12.74
C CYS A 126 -9.47 -7.58 -13.74
N LEU A 127 -10.48 -8.29 -13.27
CA LEU A 127 -11.42 -9.04 -14.13
C LEU A 127 -12.57 -8.16 -14.63
N ASP A 128 -12.98 -7.18 -13.84
CA ASP A 128 -14.21 -6.39 -14.06
C ASP A 128 -13.99 -5.21 -15.02
N THR A 129 -12.77 -4.65 -15.12
CA THR A 129 -12.58 -3.36 -15.81
C THR A 129 -11.31 -3.21 -16.65
N THR A 130 -11.49 -2.85 -17.92
CA THR A 130 -10.62 -1.94 -18.71
C THR A 130 -9.14 -2.27 -18.94
N ARG A 131 -8.73 -3.45 -19.47
CA ARG A 131 -7.37 -3.68 -20.07
C ARG A 131 -6.13 -3.29 -19.22
N LYS A 132 -6.28 -2.89 -17.96
CA LYS A 132 -5.18 -2.43 -17.12
C LYS A 132 -4.53 -3.61 -16.44
N ASP A 133 -3.21 -3.53 -16.26
CA ASP A 133 -2.46 -4.54 -15.53
C ASP A 133 -3.01 -4.68 -14.10
N ARG A 134 -3.00 -5.92 -13.60
CA ARG A 134 -3.33 -6.23 -12.21
C ARG A 134 -2.41 -5.44 -11.27
N LEU A 135 -3.00 -4.80 -10.25
CA LEU A 135 -2.22 -4.07 -9.24
C LEU A 135 -1.21 -4.97 -8.52
N LEU A 136 -0.02 -4.42 -8.31
CA LEU A 136 0.97 -4.99 -7.42
C LEU A 136 0.51 -4.79 -5.97
N LEU A 137 0.79 -5.78 -5.14
CA LEU A 137 0.61 -5.72 -3.69
C LEU A 137 1.91 -6.14 -3.04
N THR A 138 2.52 -5.25 -2.27
CA THR A 138 3.77 -5.51 -1.54
C THR A 138 3.59 -5.20 -0.05
N VAL A 139 4.59 -5.58 0.74
CA VAL A 139 4.60 -5.35 2.18
C VAL A 139 6.05 -5.07 2.61
N ALA A 140 6.24 -4.04 3.41
CA ALA A 140 7.48 -3.83 4.15
C ALA A 140 7.41 -4.62 5.48
N VAL A 141 8.47 -5.39 5.78
CA VAL A 141 8.52 -6.26 6.97
C VAL A 141 9.81 -6.06 7.74
N SER A 142 9.74 -6.21 9.06
CA SER A 142 10.92 -6.11 9.91
C SER A 142 11.93 -7.22 9.62
N ALA A 143 13.22 -6.87 9.60
CA ALA A 143 14.33 -7.83 9.57
C ALA A 143 14.62 -8.47 10.95
N SER A 144 14.03 -7.93 12.04
CA SER A 144 14.26 -8.42 13.39
C SER A 144 13.59 -9.77 13.60
N ARG A 145 14.37 -10.81 13.94
CA ARG A 145 13.83 -12.14 14.24
C ARG A 145 12.75 -12.13 15.33
N LYS A 146 12.85 -11.22 16.32
CA LYS A 146 11.85 -11.09 17.39
C LYS A 146 10.52 -10.61 16.80
N THR A 147 10.55 -9.50 16.08
CA THR A 147 9.37 -8.92 15.41
C THR A 147 8.78 -9.89 14.40
N ILE A 148 9.63 -10.59 13.63
CA ILE A 148 9.17 -11.59 12.66
C ILE A 148 8.29 -12.65 13.34
N LYS A 149 8.74 -13.17 14.48
CA LYS A 149 8.03 -14.22 15.22
C LYS A 149 6.73 -13.76 15.87
N THR A 150 6.64 -12.50 16.30
CA THR A 150 5.48 -12.01 17.05
C THR A 150 4.51 -11.19 16.21
N GLY A 151 4.88 -10.82 14.97
CA GLY A 151 4.08 -9.94 14.13
C GLY A 151 3.55 -10.58 12.84
N TYR A 152 4.11 -11.70 12.37
CA TYR A 152 3.76 -12.20 11.04
C TYR A 152 3.54 -13.71 10.97
N ASN A 153 2.50 -14.10 10.24
CA ASN A 153 2.38 -15.44 9.68
C ASN A 153 3.04 -15.46 8.29
N ILE A 154 4.37 -15.53 8.25
CA ILE A 154 5.16 -15.40 7.00
C ILE A 154 4.72 -16.37 5.90
N PRO A 155 4.53 -17.69 6.15
CA PRO A 155 4.10 -18.62 5.10
C PRO A 155 2.74 -18.28 4.50
N GLU A 156 1.83 -17.72 5.29
CA GLU A 156 0.50 -17.34 4.83
C GLU A 156 0.52 -15.99 4.10
N LEU A 157 1.18 -14.97 4.66
CA LEU A 157 1.34 -13.65 4.02
C LEU A 157 2.00 -13.76 2.64
N ALA A 158 3.01 -14.62 2.51
CA ALA A 158 3.75 -14.85 1.27
C ALA A 158 2.85 -15.26 0.09
N LYS A 159 1.67 -15.86 0.34
CA LYS A 159 0.72 -16.27 -0.71
C LYS A 159 0.00 -15.08 -1.36
N TYR A 160 -0.09 -13.96 -0.64
CA TYR A 160 -0.91 -12.81 -1.07
C TYR A 160 -0.07 -11.68 -1.64
N VAL A 161 1.18 -11.52 -1.19
CA VAL A 161 2.06 -10.47 -1.68
C VAL A 161 2.70 -10.85 -3.01
N THR A 162 3.08 -9.85 -3.78
CA THR A 162 3.69 -10.04 -5.09
C THR A 162 5.13 -10.49 -4.89
N GLN A 163 5.35 -11.80 -5.02
CA GLN A 163 6.69 -12.38 -5.04
C GLN A 163 7.32 -12.13 -6.41
N LYS A 164 7.87 -10.94 -6.62
CA LYS A 164 8.89 -10.77 -7.64
C LYS A 164 10.15 -10.37 -6.89
N TYR A 165 11.29 -11.00 -7.19
CA TYR A 165 12.57 -10.43 -6.81
C TYR A 165 12.57 -9.01 -7.39
N LEU A 166 12.52 -8.00 -6.53
CA LEU A 166 12.56 -6.59 -6.90
C LEU A 166 14.01 -6.12 -6.62
N PRO A 167 14.99 -6.47 -7.48
CA PRO A 167 16.40 -6.24 -7.17
C PRO A 167 16.79 -4.76 -7.03
N ASP A 168 15.90 -3.80 -7.35
CA ASP A 168 16.18 -2.36 -7.26
C ASP A 168 14.92 -1.54 -6.93
N ILE A 169 14.49 -1.53 -5.66
CA ILE A 169 13.43 -0.65 -5.14
C ILE A 169 14.04 0.67 -4.66
N LYS A 170 13.44 1.80 -5.05
CA LYS A 170 13.64 3.08 -4.36
C LYS A 170 12.38 3.46 -3.60
N ILE A 171 12.56 3.77 -2.31
CA ILE A 171 11.53 4.43 -1.51
C ILE A 171 11.75 5.93 -1.66
N VAL A 172 10.73 6.66 -2.09
CA VAL A 172 10.73 8.12 -2.15
C VAL A 172 10.00 8.61 -0.91
N THR A 173 10.74 9.21 0.01
CA THR A 173 10.19 9.89 1.20
C THR A 173 10.27 11.40 0.98
N GLU A 174 9.25 12.14 1.38
CA GLU A 174 9.37 13.59 1.53
C GLU A 174 10.34 13.90 2.68
N THR A 175 11.38 14.69 2.40
CA THR A 175 12.33 15.26 3.39
C THR A 175 12.07 16.73 3.59
#